data_AF-A0A2C9XWC4-F1
#
_entry.id   AF-A0A2C9XWC4-F1
#
_cell.length_a   1.000
_cell.length_b   1.000
_cell.length_c   1.000
_cell.angle_alpha   90.00
_cell.angle_beta   90.00
_cell.angle_gamma   90.00
#
_symmetry.space_group_name_H-M   'P 1'
#
loop_
_entity.id
_entity.type
_entity.pdbx_description
1 polymer ?
#
loop_
_entity_poly.entity_id
_entity_poly.type
_entity_poly.pdbx_seq_one_letter_code
_entity_poly.pdbx_strand_id
1 'polypeptide(L)' 'MNSLFSAAAIGPYSLKHRVVMAPLTRMRSSDGNVPNDLMAAYYAQRTTDGGLIVSEATPVSPRGYGYAKGR' A
#
# COMPACT_ATOMS: atom_id res chain seq x y z
N MET A 1 -20.13 -0.05 -21.67
CA MET A 1 -18.88 0.72 -21.48
C MET A 1 -18.21 0.24 -20.21
N ASN A 2 -16.91 -0.05 -20.23
CA ASN A 2 -16.21 -0.64 -19.09
C ASN A 2 -15.82 0.45 -18.08
N SER A 3 -16.37 0.36 -16.86
CA SER A 3 -16.17 1.36 -15.81
C SER A 3 -14.81 1.26 -15.12
N LEU A 4 -14.08 0.15 -15.31
CA LEU A 4 -12.83 -0.09 -14.58
C LEU A 4 -11.75 0.97 -14.83
N PHE A 5 -11.68 1.49 -16.06
CA PHE A 5 -10.70 2.49 -16.49
C PHE A 5 -11.27 3.91 -16.54
N SER A 6 -12.46 4.13 -15.98
CA SER A 6 -13.03 5.48 -15.87
C SER A 6 -12.64 6.13 -14.54
N ALA A 7 -12.65 7.46 -14.52
CA ALA A 7 -12.39 8.23 -13.32
C ALA A 7 -13.40 7.93 -12.19
N ALA A 8 -12.95 8.16 -10.96
CA ALA A 8 -13.77 8.03 -9.75
C ALA A 8 -13.32 9.04 -8.68
N ALA A 9 -14.23 9.45 -7.82
CA ALA A 9 -13.93 10.27 -6.65
C ALA A 9 -14.00 9.41 -5.38
N ILE A 10 -13.02 9.57 -4.49
CA ILE A 10 -13.00 8.93 -3.17
C ILE A 10 -12.68 10.01 -2.14
N GLY A 11 -13.69 10.46 -1.39
CA GLY A 11 -13.56 11.61 -0.49
C GLY A 11 -13.04 12.84 -1.25
N PRO A 12 -11.93 13.46 -0.81
CA PRO A 12 -11.34 14.62 -1.50
C PRO A 12 -10.47 14.25 -2.71
N TYR A 13 -10.23 12.96 -2.98
CA TYR A 13 -9.29 12.51 -4.02
C TYR A 13 -9.99 12.19 -5.34
N SER A 14 -9.40 12.62 -6.45
CA SER A 14 -9.84 12.27 -7.80
C SER A 14 -8.88 11.22 -8.40
N LEU A 15 -9.43 10.06 -8.77
CA LEU A 15 -8.70 8.95 -9.38
C LEU A 15 -8.93 8.92 -10.89
N LYS A 16 -7.91 8.51 -11.65
CA LYS A 16 -7.98 8.33 -13.11
C LYS A 16 -8.52 6.96 -13.54
N HIS A 17 -8.55 6.00 -12.62
CA HIS A 17 -9.11 4.66 -12.85
C HIS A 17 -9.60 4.04 -11.54
N ARG A 18 -10.30 2.90 -11.64
CA ARG A 18 -10.88 2.17 -10.49
C ARG A 18 -10.08 0.94 -10.08
N VAL A 19 -8.92 0.71 -10.68
CA VAL A 19 -7.96 -0.30 -10.22
C VAL A 19 -7.26 0.21 -8.96
N VAL A 20 -7.47 -0.48 -7.84
CA VAL A 20 -6.86 -0.15 -6.55
C VAL A 20 -5.98 -1.31 -6.11
N MET A 21 -4.79 -1.00 -5.60
CA MET A 21 -3.96 -2.02 -4.96
C MET A 21 -4.45 -2.26 -3.53
N ALA A 22 -4.87 -3.50 -3.25
CA ALA A 22 -5.29 -3.96 -1.93
C ALA A 22 -4.14 -3.89 -0.90
N PRO A 23 -4.44 -3.84 0.41
CA PRO A 23 -3.42 -3.93 1.46
C PRO A 23 -2.77 -5.31 1.47
N LEU A 24 -1.43 -5.36 1.38
CA LEU A 24 -0.66 -6.61 1.29
C LEU A 24 0.53 -6.60 2.26
N THR A 25 0.45 -7.31 3.39
CA THR A 25 1.60 -7.47 4.30
C THR A 25 2.75 -8.20 3.61
N ARG A 26 3.95 -7.59 3.58
CA ARG A 26 5.11 -8.14 2.84
C ARG A 26 6.28 -8.59 3.71
N MET A 27 6.31 -8.21 4.99
CA MET A 27 7.41 -8.53 5.92
C MET A 27 8.79 -8.07 5.40
N ARG A 28 8.87 -6.82 4.90
CA ARG A 28 10.11 -6.26 4.30
C ARG A 28 10.72 -5.10 5.07
N SER A 29 10.15 -4.71 6.21
CA SER A 29 10.72 -3.67 7.06
C SER A 29 12.06 -4.13 7.64
N SER A 30 12.94 -3.17 7.89
CA SER A 30 14.17 -3.38 8.64
C SER A 30 13.89 -3.65 10.12
N ASP A 31 14.95 -3.90 10.90
CA ASP A 31 14.88 -4.03 12.35
C ASP A 31 14.14 -2.85 12.99
N GLY A 32 13.36 -3.16 14.03
CA GLY A 32 12.47 -2.18 14.65
C GLY A 32 11.24 -1.82 13.84
N ASN A 33 10.94 -2.57 12.76
CA ASN A 33 9.81 -2.32 11.86
C ASN A 33 9.92 -0.99 11.09
N VAL A 34 11.15 -0.56 10.79
CA VAL A 34 11.43 0.68 10.09
C VAL A 34 11.34 0.46 8.56
N PRO A 35 10.57 1.28 7.81
CA PRO A 35 10.55 1.24 6.36
C PRO A 35 11.92 1.48 5.72
N ASN A 36 12.17 0.92 4.53
CA ASN A 36 13.47 0.98 3.85
C ASN A 36 13.35 1.14 2.32
N ASP A 37 14.50 1.23 1.64
CA ASP A 37 14.59 1.47 0.19
C ASP A 37 13.91 0.38 -0.64
N LEU A 38 13.91 -0.88 -0.17
CA LEU A 38 13.21 -1.97 -0.84
C LEU A 38 11.69 -1.75 -0.83
N MET A 39 11.14 -1.22 0.26
CA MET A 39 9.72 -0.86 0.36
C MET A 39 9.39 0.35 -0.53
N ALA A 40 10.27 1.35 -0.58
CA ALA A 40 10.10 2.49 -1.50
C ALA A 40 10.07 2.03 -2.96
N ALA A 41 11.03 1.20 -3.38
CA ALA A 41 11.05 0.61 -4.71
C ALA A 41 9.80 -0.24 -4.99
N TYR A 42 9.32 -0.99 -4.00
CA TYR A 42 8.11 -1.81 -4.12
C TYR A 42 6.86 -1.00 -4.45
N TYR A 43 6.64 0.13 -3.75
CA TYR A 43 5.51 1.00 -4.02
C TYR A 43 5.69 1.79 -5.31
N ALA A 44 6.91 2.28 -5.61
CA ALA A 44 7.21 3.00 -6.85
C ALA A 44 6.88 2.16 -8.10
N GLN A 45 7.19 0.86 -8.10
CA GLN A 45 6.86 -0.07 -9.19
C GLN A 45 5.34 -0.24 -9.43
N ARG A 46 4.49 0.12 -8.46
CA ARG A 46 3.03 -0.11 -8.50
C ARG A 46 2.23 1.17 -8.62
N THR A 47 2.90 2.31 -8.54
CA THR A 47 2.29 3.62 -8.74
C THR A 47 1.88 3.80 -10.18
N THR A 48 0.66 4.30 -10.38
CA THR A 48 0.15 4.78 -11.65
C THR A 48 -0.38 6.20 -11.49
N ASP A 49 -0.42 6.95 -12.59
CA ASP A 49 -0.97 8.31 -12.60
C ASP A 49 -2.46 8.30 -12.20
N GLY A 50 -2.79 8.96 -11.08
CA GLY A 50 -4.15 8.99 -10.53
C GLY A 50 -4.65 7.65 -9.97
N GLY A 51 -3.77 6.71 -9.63
CA GLY A 51 -4.10 5.45 -8.98
C GLY A 51 -4.11 5.53 -7.45
N LEU A 52 -4.82 4.58 -6.80
CA LEU A 52 -4.83 4.45 -5.34
C LEU A 52 -4.14 3.15 -4.92
N ILE A 53 -3.24 3.27 -3.94
CA ILE A 53 -2.63 2.14 -3.23
C ILE A 53 -3.03 2.23 -1.76
N VAL A 54 -3.52 1.12 -1.21
CA VAL A 54 -3.63 0.94 0.24
C VAL A 54 -2.39 0.18 0.70
N SER A 55 -1.64 0.77 1.64
CA SER A 55 -0.37 0.20 2.11
C SER A 55 -0.58 -1.15 2.82
N GLU A 56 0.53 -1.83 3.09
CA GLU A 56 0.52 -2.94 4.03
C GLU A 56 0.02 -2.53 5.43
N ALA A 57 -0.44 -3.52 6.19
CA ALA A 57 -0.87 -3.31 7.57
C ALA A 57 0.30 -2.75 8.39
N THR A 58 0.11 -1.54 8.92
CA THR A 58 1.12 -0.81 9.70
C THR A 58 0.63 -0.69 11.14
N PRO A 59 1.20 -1.42 12.11
CA PRO A 59 0.71 -1.41 13.48
C PRO A 59 0.90 -0.05 14.17
N VAL A 60 -0.12 0.39 14.90
CA VAL A 60 -0.13 1.67 15.63
C VAL A 60 0.56 1.61 17.00
N SER A 61 0.90 0.41 17.47
CA SER A 61 1.61 0.20 18.73
C SER A 61 2.44 -1.08 18.68
N PRO A 62 3.47 -1.22 19.54
CA PRO A 62 4.26 -2.44 19.63
C PRO A 62 3.43 -3.70 19.90
N ARG A 63 2.32 -3.57 20.64
CA ARG A 63 1.41 -4.69 20.95
C ARG A 63 0.53 -5.11 19.76
N GLY A 64 0.47 -4.31 18.70
CA GLY A 64 -0.31 -4.61 17.49
C GLY A 64 0.40 -5.50 16.47
N TYR A 65 1.66 -5.88 16.71
CA TYR A 65 2.40 -6.78 15.83
C TYR A 65 2.05 -8.25 16.12
N GLY A 66 1.25 -8.86 15.24
CA GLY A 66 0.90 -10.28 15.31
C GLY A 66 1.80 -11.20 14.48
N TYR A 67 2.61 -10.64 13.58
CA TYR A 67 3.52 -11.43 12.77
C TYR A 67 4.79 -11.75 13.55
N ALA A 68 5.15 -13.04 13.57
CA ALA A 68 6.43 -13.47 14.12
C ALA A 68 7.56 -12.77 13.37
N LYS A 69 8.54 -12.23 14.10
CA LYS A 69 9.82 -11.85 13.49
C LYS A 69 10.38 -13.11 12.84
N GLY A 70 10.69 -13.06 11.55
CA GLY A 70 11.44 -14.13 10.91
C GLY A 70 12.65 -14.44 11.78
N ARG A 71 12.87 -15.73 12.05
CA ARG A 71 14.04 -16.19 12.81
C ARG A 71 15.32 -15.73 12.12
#